data_AF-A0A356TW89-F1
#
_entry.id   AF-A0A356TW89-F1
#
_cell.length_a   1.000
_cell.length_b   1.000
_cell.length_c   1.000
_cell.angle_alpha   90.00
_cell.angle_beta   90.00
_cell.angle_gamma   90.00
#
_symmetry.space_group_name_H-M   'P 1'
#
loop_
_entity.id
_entity.type
_entity.pdbx_description
1 polymer ?
#
loop_
_entity_poly.entity_id
_entity_poly.type
_entity_poly.pdbx_seq_one_letter_code
_entity_poly.pdbx_strand_id
1 'polypeptide(L)'
;MKDRLVEIVRRRRRELGWTQRELARAVRSSASRSSKLEHGDASVSLELVARCLEAMSVTSKLDPDDALDPLRQPGLTEHHRAELSRELLRRRIAARIAEREGVDPDDVRHALANLELEPLERLRRMFQRARLHRRSVH
;
A
#
# COMPACT_ATOMS: atom_id res chain seq x y z
N MET A 1 23.83 -11.30 -10.05
CA MET A 1 23.53 -9.84 -9.92
C MET A 1 22.08 -9.54 -10.31
N LYS A 2 21.63 -9.97 -11.50
CA LYS A 2 20.25 -9.83 -11.99
C LYS A 2 19.17 -10.37 -11.03
N ASP A 3 19.41 -11.52 -10.40
CA ASP A 3 18.45 -12.14 -9.46
C ASP A 3 18.17 -11.28 -8.23
N ARG A 4 19.22 -10.60 -7.71
CA ARG A 4 19.06 -9.67 -6.60
C ARG A 4 18.18 -8.48 -6.98
N LEU A 5 18.32 -7.96 -8.21
CA LEU A 5 17.51 -6.85 -8.70
C LEU A 5 16.04 -7.26 -8.92
N VAL A 6 15.81 -8.46 -9.44
CA VAL A 6 14.46 -9.04 -9.56
C VAL A 6 13.80 -9.17 -8.19
N GLU A 7 14.53 -9.61 -7.17
CA GLU A 7 14.00 -9.73 -5.82
C GLU A 7 13.69 -8.37 -5.20
N ILE A 8 14.53 -7.35 -5.45
CA ILE A 8 14.24 -5.96 -5.06
C ILE A 8 12.95 -5.48 -5.75
N VAL A 9 12.74 -5.79 -7.03
CA VAL A 9 11.50 -5.43 -7.75
C VAL A 9 10.28 -6.07 -7.10
N ARG A 10 10.33 -7.38 -6.83
CA ARG A 10 9.24 -8.10 -6.16
C ARG A 10 8.92 -7.52 -4.79
N ARG A 11 9.96 -7.28 -3.98
CA ARG A 11 9.80 -6.72 -2.63
C ARG A 11 9.16 -5.34 -2.70
N ARG A 12 9.68 -4.46 -3.56
CA ARG A 12 9.16 -3.10 -3.69
C ARG A 12 7.73 -3.07 -4.20
N ARG A 13 7.38 -3.92 -5.17
CA ARG A 13 6.00 -4.08 -5.64
C ARG A 13 5.06 -4.45 -4.50
N ARG A 14 5.45 -5.40 -3.64
CA ARG A 14 4.65 -5.82 -2.48
C ARG A 14 4.51 -4.72 -1.44
N GLU A 15 5.58 -3.98 -1.16
CA GLU A 15 5.56 -2.82 -0.26
C GLU A 15 4.58 -1.73 -0.73
N LEU A 16 4.46 -1.54 -2.05
CA LEU A 16 3.52 -0.60 -2.66
C LEU A 16 2.10 -1.17 -2.81
N GLY A 17 1.87 -2.44 -2.47
CA GLY A 17 0.58 -3.11 -2.65
C GLY A 17 0.19 -3.37 -4.10
N TRP A 18 1.12 -3.23 -5.05
CA TRP A 18 0.82 -3.41 -6.48
C TRP A 18 0.71 -4.88 -6.86
N THR A 19 -0.16 -5.21 -7.79
CA THR A 19 -0.22 -6.49 -8.51
C THR A 19 0.81 -6.52 -9.64
N GLN A 20 1.13 -7.72 -10.13
CA GLN A 20 2.03 -7.87 -11.29
C GLN A 20 1.49 -7.17 -12.55
N ARG A 21 0.15 -7.05 -12.68
CA ARG A 21 -0.49 -6.35 -13.81
C ARG A 21 -0.33 -4.84 -13.68
N GLU A 22 -0.39 -4.29 -12.47
CA GLU A 22 -0.15 -2.86 -12.22
C GLU A 22 1.30 -2.49 -12.47
N LEU A 23 2.25 -3.32 -12.02
CA LEU A 23 3.66 -3.15 -12.38
C LEU A 23 3.82 -3.14 -13.92
N ALA A 24 3.21 -4.10 -14.62
CA ALA A 24 3.26 -4.18 -16.07
C ALA A 24 2.72 -2.91 -16.75
N ARG A 25 1.58 -2.38 -16.26
CA ARG A 25 1.00 -1.13 -16.77
C ARG A 25 1.92 0.06 -16.53
N ALA A 26 2.46 0.19 -15.32
CA ALA A 26 3.35 1.29 -14.94
C ALA A 26 4.60 1.36 -15.84
N VAL A 27 5.13 0.22 -16.28
CA VAL A 27 6.27 0.15 -17.21
C VAL A 27 5.90 0.02 -18.69
N ARG A 28 4.62 0.16 -19.04
CA ARG A 28 4.07 -0.05 -20.40
C ARG A 28 4.52 -1.38 -21.02
N SER A 29 4.49 -2.43 -20.22
CA SER A 29 4.87 -3.79 -20.59
C SER A 29 3.69 -4.76 -20.44
N SER A 30 3.86 -5.98 -20.94
CA SER A 30 2.82 -7.01 -20.81
C SER A 30 2.87 -7.67 -19.44
N ALA A 31 1.71 -8.13 -18.96
CA ALA A 31 1.61 -8.90 -17.72
C ALA A 31 2.46 -10.19 -17.77
N SER A 32 2.57 -10.81 -18.95
CA SER A 32 3.45 -11.98 -19.17
C SER A 32 4.93 -11.64 -18.96
N ARG A 33 5.42 -10.49 -19.47
CA ARG A 33 6.81 -10.07 -19.24
C ARG A 33 7.09 -9.74 -17.78
N SER A 34 6.13 -9.14 -17.08
CA SER A 34 6.28 -8.84 -15.65
C SER A 34 6.25 -10.11 -14.79
N SER A 35 5.42 -11.09 -15.16
CA SER A 35 5.43 -12.42 -14.53
C SER A 35 6.77 -13.13 -14.76
N LYS A 36 7.29 -13.15 -16.00
CA LYS A 36 8.61 -13.72 -16.31
C LYS A 36 9.74 -13.02 -15.57
N LEU A 37 9.69 -11.68 -15.49
CA LEU A 37 10.63 -10.88 -14.71
C LEU A 37 10.61 -11.34 -13.26
N GLU A 38 9.43 -11.41 -12.65
CA GLU A 38 9.35 -11.84 -11.27
C GLU A 38 9.84 -13.26 -11.13
N HIS A 39 9.51 -14.22 -11.99
CA HIS A 39 10.02 -15.59 -11.90
C HIS A 39 11.53 -15.73 -12.18
N GLY A 40 12.25 -14.65 -12.47
CA GLY A 40 13.70 -14.67 -12.71
C GLY A 40 14.07 -15.27 -14.07
N ASP A 41 13.15 -15.24 -15.04
CA ASP A 41 13.36 -15.82 -16.36
C ASP A 41 14.59 -15.18 -17.06
N ALA A 42 15.45 -16.04 -17.63
CA ALA A 42 16.68 -15.61 -18.28
C ALA A 42 16.44 -14.65 -19.46
N SER A 43 15.29 -14.75 -20.14
CA SER A 43 14.89 -13.92 -21.30
C SER A 43 14.55 -12.47 -20.95
N VAL A 44 14.44 -12.13 -19.67
CA VAL A 44 14.06 -10.79 -19.22
C VAL A 44 15.27 -9.85 -19.32
N SER A 45 15.15 -8.70 -20.00
CA SER A 45 16.27 -7.77 -20.11
C SER A 45 16.53 -7.02 -18.80
N LEU A 46 17.81 -6.70 -18.54
CA LEU A 46 18.20 -5.84 -17.41
C LEU A 46 17.54 -4.45 -17.49
N GLU A 47 17.31 -3.96 -18.71
CA GLU A 47 16.59 -2.72 -19.00
C GLU A 47 15.13 -2.76 -18.50
N LEU A 48 14.44 -3.89 -18.63
CA LEU A 48 13.08 -4.03 -18.08
C LEU A 48 13.10 -4.01 -16.54
N VAL A 49 14.12 -4.61 -15.92
CA VAL A 49 14.32 -4.56 -14.47
C VAL A 49 14.56 -3.14 -13.99
N ALA A 50 15.42 -2.38 -14.70
CA ALA A 50 15.69 -0.98 -14.39
C ALA A 50 14.42 -0.11 -14.50
N ARG A 51 13.65 -0.25 -15.60
CA ARG A 51 12.37 0.47 -15.76
C ARG A 51 11.35 0.17 -14.67
N CYS A 52 11.30 -1.07 -14.18
CA CYS A 52 10.44 -1.44 -13.06
C CYS A 52 10.83 -0.71 -11.78
N LEU A 53 12.13 -0.66 -11.47
CA LEU A 53 12.65 0.04 -10.29
C LEU A 53 12.41 1.55 -10.36
N GLU A 54 12.61 2.15 -11.53
CA GLU A 54 12.32 3.58 -11.77
C GLU A 54 10.83 3.87 -11.60
N ALA A 55 9.94 3.09 -12.22
CA ALA A 55 8.49 3.29 -12.12
C ALA A 55 7.99 3.24 -10.68
N MET A 56 8.53 2.33 -9.86
CA MET A 56 8.18 2.20 -8.43
C MET A 56 8.85 3.26 -7.52
N SER A 57 9.79 4.04 -8.07
CA SER A 57 10.40 5.18 -7.39
C SER A 57 9.71 6.51 -7.72
N VAL A 58 8.95 6.57 -8.81
CA VAL A 58 8.33 7.80 -9.34
C VAL A 58 6.88 8.02 -8.88
N THR A 59 6.22 7.07 -8.21
CA THR A 59 4.81 7.25 -7.83
C THR A 59 4.58 8.10 -6.59
N SER A 60 4.74 9.41 -6.75
CA SER A 60 3.90 10.42 -6.10
C SER A 60 2.77 10.80 -7.07
N LYS A 61 1.52 10.57 -6.66
CA LYS A 61 0.25 10.65 -7.43
C LYS A 61 -0.06 9.42 -8.29
N LEU A 62 -0.91 8.56 -7.74
CA LEU A 62 -1.85 7.76 -8.55
C LEU A 62 -3.17 8.55 -8.61
N ASP A 63 -3.74 8.63 -9.81
CA ASP A 63 -5.10 9.15 -10.02
C ASP A 63 -6.12 8.27 -9.25
N PRO A 64 -7.09 8.86 -8.55
CA PRO A 64 -7.98 8.13 -7.63
C PRO A 64 -8.88 7.06 -8.26
N ASP A 65 -9.08 7.07 -9.57
CA ASP A 65 -10.07 6.22 -10.26
C ASP A 65 -9.47 4.98 -10.96
N ASP A 66 -8.15 4.87 -11.08
CA ASP A 66 -7.50 3.77 -11.83
C ASP A 66 -6.93 2.63 -10.95
N ALA A 67 -7.02 2.75 -9.63
CA ALA A 67 -6.68 1.64 -8.73
C ALA A 67 -7.82 0.61 -8.79
N LEU A 68 -7.52 -0.56 -9.38
CA LEU A 68 -8.33 -1.78 -9.37
C LEU A 68 -9.27 -1.81 -8.16
N ASP A 69 -10.59 -1.97 -8.38
CA ASP A 69 -11.58 -2.17 -7.32
C ASP A 69 -10.97 -3.06 -6.22
N PRO A 70 -10.57 -2.47 -5.07
CA PRO A 70 -9.73 -3.17 -4.11
C PRO A 70 -10.43 -4.41 -3.53
N LEU A 71 -11.75 -4.50 -3.69
CA LEU A 71 -12.59 -5.60 -3.22
C LEU A 71 -12.58 -6.82 -4.14
N ARG A 72 -12.03 -6.71 -5.36
CA ARG A 72 -11.99 -7.76 -6.38
C ARG A 72 -10.66 -8.50 -6.51
N GLN A 73 -9.72 -8.31 -5.59
CA GLN A 73 -8.44 -9.00 -5.66
C GLN A 73 -8.60 -10.52 -5.42
N PRO A 74 -8.03 -11.38 -6.29
CA PRO A 74 -8.08 -12.83 -6.09
C PRO A 74 -7.28 -13.25 -4.84
N GLY A 75 -7.86 -14.10 -4.00
CA GLY A 75 -7.24 -14.61 -2.77
C GLY A 75 -7.61 -13.85 -1.48
N LEU A 76 -8.47 -12.83 -1.57
CA LEU A 76 -8.93 -12.05 -0.43
C LEU A 76 -10.14 -12.74 0.23
N THR A 77 -9.99 -13.19 1.47
CA THR A 77 -11.09 -13.79 2.23
C THR A 77 -12.19 -12.76 2.49
N GLU A 78 -13.42 -13.20 2.79
CA GLU A 78 -14.53 -12.30 3.08
C GLU A 78 -14.23 -11.33 4.23
N HIS A 79 -13.60 -11.81 5.30
CA HIS A 79 -13.15 -10.97 6.41
C HIS A 79 -12.15 -9.89 5.96
N HIS A 80 -11.14 -10.26 5.17
CA HIS A 80 -10.18 -9.28 4.65
C HIS A 80 -10.83 -8.28 3.69
N ARG A 81 -11.83 -8.69 2.91
CA ARG A 81 -12.61 -7.79 2.04
C ARG A 81 -13.42 -6.80 2.86
N ALA A 82 -14.03 -7.25 3.94
CA ALA A 82 -14.76 -6.39 4.87
C ALA A 82 -13.84 -5.39 5.56
N GLU A 83 -12.68 -5.82 6.05
CA GLU A 83 -11.68 -4.95 6.66
C GLU A 83 -11.14 -3.91 5.67
N LEU A 84 -10.83 -4.32 4.43
CA LEU A 84 -10.38 -3.40 3.39
C LEU A 84 -11.48 -2.40 2.99
N SER A 85 -12.74 -2.85 2.90
CA SER A 85 -13.88 -1.98 2.66
C SER A 85 -14.03 -0.93 3.76
N ARG A 86 -13.92 -1.34 5.03
CA ARG A 86 -13.97 -0.44 6.19
C ARG A 86 -12.85 0.58 6.13
N GLU A 87 -11.62 0.15 5.84
CA GLU A 87 -10.47 1.03 5.77
C GLU A 87 -10.59 2.06 4.63
N LEU A 88 -11.06 1.65 3.45
CA LEU A 88 -11.27 2.56 2.33
C LEU A 88 -12.38 3.58 2.61
N LEU A 89 -13.49 3.13 3.21
CA LEU A 89 -14.56 4.03 3.63
C LEU A 89 -14.04 5.02 4.68
N ARG A 90 -13.30 4.54 5.68
CA ARG A 90 -12.70 5.37 6.73
C ARG A 90 -11.76 6.42 6.14
N ARG A 91 -10.89 6.02 5.20
CA ARG A 91 -9.98 6.93 4.49
C ARG A 91 -10.77 8.00 3.73
N ARG A 92 -11.83 7.63 3.00
CA ARG A 92 -12.65 8.58 2.24
C ARG A 92 -13.39 9.57 3.13
N ILE A 93 -13.94 9.08 4.25
CA ILE A 93 -14.61 9.93 5.25
C ILE A 93 -13.59 10.87 5.92
N ALA A 94 -12.44 10.34 6.32
CA ALA A 94 -11.38 11.12 6.96
C ALA A 94 -10.90 12.26 6.06
N ALA A 95 -10.66 11.98 4.77
CA ALA A 95 -10.28 13.02 3.80
C ALA A 95 -11.33 14.13 3.68
N ARG A 96 -12.62 13.79 3.61
CA ARG A 96 -13.70 14.77 3.53
C ARG A 96 -13.84 15.62 4.80
N ILE A 97 -13.67 15.01 5.98
CA ILE A 97 -13.72 15.74 7.26
C ILE A 97 -12.49 16.64 7.38
N ALA A 98 -11.31 16.13 7.06
CA ALA A 98 -10.05 16.86 7.10
C ALA A 98 -10.09 18.11 6.21
N GLU A 99 -10.60 17.98 4.99
CA GLU A 99 -10.81 19.10 4.08
C GLU A 99 -11.77 20.16 4.65
N ARG A 100 -12.89 19.73 5.24
CA ARG A 100 -13.89 20.64 5.81
C ARG A 100 -13.37 21.39 7.04
N GLU A 101 -12.63 20.70 7.91
CA GLU A 101 -12.17 21.23 9.20
C GLU A 101 -10.75 21.79 9.15
N GLY A 102 -10.05 21.68 8.02
CA GLY A 102 -8.67 22.16 7.86
C GLY A 102 -7.64 21.39 8.71
N VAL A 103 -7.84 20.09 8.92
CA VAL A 103 -6.98 19.24 9.76
C VAL A 103 -6.30 18.13 8.95
N ASP A 104 -5.34 17.43 9.57
CA ASP A 104 -4.64 16.32 8.93
C ASP A 104 -5.58 15.09 8.74
N PRO A 105 -5.68 14.51 7.53
CA PRO A 105 -6.54 13.35 7.26
C PRO A 105 -6.09 12.06 7.95
N ASP A 106 -4.80 11.90 8.27
CA ASP A 106 -4.30 10.75 9.01
C ASP A 106 -4.71 10.82 10.48
N ASP A 107 -4.75 12.02 11.07
CA ASP A 107 -5.24 12.22 12.43
C ASP A 107 -6.74 11.91 12.55
N VAL A 108 -7.53 12.36 11.57
CA VAL A 108 -8.96 12.01 11.51
C VAL A 108 -9.14 10.50 11.31
N ARG A 109 -8.35 9.86 10.43
CA ARG A 109 -8.40 8.40 10.23
C ARG A 109 -8.08 7.66 11.53
N HIS A 110 -7.08 8.11 12.29
CA HIS A 110 -6.76 7.54 13.59
C HIS A 110 -7.88 7.71 14.61
N ALA A 111 -8.51 8.88 14.66
CA ALA A 111 -9.65 9.14 15.55
C ALA A 111 -10.82 8.20 15.23
N LEU A 112 -11.19 8.06 13.96
CA LEU A 112 -12.23 7.14 13.50
C LEU A 112 -11.91 5.68 13.86
N ALA A 113 -10.67 5.24 13.62
CA ALA A 113 -10.25 3.89 13.97
C ALA A 113 -10.29 3.62 15.49
N ASN A 114 -10.09 4.64 16.33
CA ASN A 114 -10.17 4.51 17.78
C ASN A 114 -11.62 4.46 18.31
N LEU A 115 -12.60 5.02 17.57
CA LEU A 115 -14.02 4.95 17.94
C LEU A 115 -14.58 3.53 17.80
N GLU A 116 -13.99 2.71 16.91
CA GLU A 116 -14.36 1.31 16.71
C GLU A 116 -13.75 0.36 17.76
N LEU A 117 -12.84 0.85 18.62
CA LEU A 117 -12.22 0.06 19.67
C LEU A 117 -13.03 0.09 20.96
N GLU A 118 -13.07 -1.05 21.64
CA GLU A 118 -13.57 -1.14 23.00
C GLU A 118 -12.79 -0.19 23.93
N PRO A 119 -13.43 0.41 24.95
CA PRO A 119 -12.81 1.44 25.78
C PRO A 119 -11.45 1.03 26.36
N LEU A 120 -11.30 -0.23 26.77
CA LEU A 120 -10.06 -0.75 27.35
C LEU A 120 -8.94 -0.91 26.30
N GLU A 121 -9.27 -1.29 25.07
CA GLU A 121 -8.31 -1.45 23.97
C GLU A 121 -7.81 -0.10 23.46
N ARG A 122 -8.72 0.87 23.37
CA ARG A 122 -8.40 2.27 23.05
C ARG A 122 -7.39 2.84 24.05
N LEU A 123 -7.64 2.62 25.35
CA LEU A 123 -6.76 3.07 26.42
C LEU A 123 -5.38 2.40 26.33
N ARG A 124 -5.33 1.08 26.10
CA ARG A 124 -4.07 0.35 25.88
C ARG A 124 -3.27 0.91 24.70
N ARG A 125 -3.92 1.18 23.57
CA ARG A 125 -3.29 1.73 22.37
C ARG A 125 -2.71 3.13 22.60
N MET A 126 -3.42 3.98 23.36
CA MET A 126 -2.92 5.30 23.76
C MET A 126 -1.66 5.20 24.62
N PHE A 127 -1.66 4.32 25.63
CA PHE A 127 -0.48 4.12 26.48
C PHE A 127 0.71 3.54 25.74
N GLN A 128 0.51 2.65 24.76
CA GLN A 128 1.59 2.13 23.92
C GLN A 128 2.25 3.23 23.10
N ARG A 129 1.47 4.12 22.48
CA ARG A 129 2.00 5.27 21.72
C ARG A 129 2.77 6.25 22.61
N ALA A 130 2.25 6.55 23.80
CA ALA A 130 2.93 7.41 24.78
C ALA A 130 4.24 6.80 25.31
N ARG A 131 4.28 5.48 25.53
CA ARG A 131 5.49 4.75 25.93
C ARG A 131 6.56 4.75 24.85
N LEU A 132 6.19 4.64 23.58
CA LEU A 132 7.15 4.69 22.46
C LEU A 132 7.84 6.05 22.36
N HIS A 133 7.13 7.15 22.60
CA HIS A 133 7.73 8.48 22.63
C HIS A 133 8.76 8.67 23.75
N ARG A 134 8.60 8.00 24.91
CA ARG A 134 9.55 8.08 26.02
C ARG A 134 10.88 7.36 25.77
N ARG A 135 10.95 6.43 24.80
CA ARG A 135 12.16 5.66 24.48
C ARG A 135 13.02 6.29 23.38
N SER A 136 12.52 7.28 22.66
CA SER A 136 13.21 7.92 21.53
C SER A 136 14.04 9.15 21.90
N VAL A 137 14.19 9.45 23.20
CA VAL A 137 14.84 10.69 23.71
C VAL A 137 16.09 10.36 24.56
N HIS A 138 16.73 9.22 24.34
CA HIS A 138 17.99 8.86 24.99
C HIS A 138 19.03 8.42 23.96
#